data_AF-A0A4S8IFJ9-F1
#
_entry.id   AF-A0A4S8IFJ9-F1
#
_cell.length_a   1.000
_cell.length_b   1.000
_cell.length_c   1.000
_cell.angle_alpha   90.00
_cell.angle_beta   90.00
_cell.angle_gamma   90.00
#
_symmetry.space_group_name_H-M   'P 1'
#
loop_
_entity.id
_entity.type
_entity.pdbx_description
1 polymer ?
#
loop_
_entity_poly.entity_id
_entity_poly.type
_entity_poly.pdbx_seq_one_letter_code
_entity_poly.pdbx_strand_id
1 'polypeptide(L)'
;MFGRLRHLRLLRYLSAVQIPTQPLPPIAVPPNSLSVAPTAAALKPISCSRLFSLYHLRRRRPGERVPFCCRSTQTNEGAARAYLSVRIRCRKCDADMLSESLLCFGASSTSMDELSDSHDLDEIWITCIFAVNQDVHTCISHATSSIGLSYGPNYEVSVGEECDWVKGVQETFHPVEVTAGLWIVPKWRDPPDMQATNIFLDPGMAFGTGEHPTTKLCLMLLRKLLHGGEQFLDYGTGSGILGIAAVKMGAASSIGIDIDPQAVTSARQNIALNDMDSSKMLVYLVPSKTDSSRADAETNMDPEERPLLNLELKSAKGKFDIIIANILLNPLLELAKDIVSYGKPGANIGLSGILSEQVQQIKETYLQYLDDISVSEMEGWACLHGIRKENLTL
;
A
#
# COMPACT_ATOMS: atom_id res chain seq x y z
N MET A 1 -41.43 24.64 19.14
CA MET A 1 -41.22 25.32 17.83
C MET A 1 -41.19 24.25 16.75
N PHE A 2 -42.06 24.41 15.74
CA PHE A 2 -42.19 23.61 14.52
C PHE A 2 -40.88 23.55 13.71
N GLY A 3 -40.56 22.56 12.88
CA GLY A 3 -41.27 21.34 12.51
C GLY A 3 -40.67 20.64 11.26
N ARG A 4 -41.09 19.37 11.11
CA ARG A 4 -41.42 18.62 9.88
C ARG A 4 -40.33 18.04 8.96
N LEU A 5 -40.26 16.71 9.03
CA LEU A 5 -40.12 15.76 7.90
C LEU A 5 -40.93 16.16 6.65
N ARG A 6 -40.38 15.86 5.46
CA ARG A 6 -41.15 15.29 4.34
C ARG A 6 -40.35 14.24 3.57
N HIS A 7 -41.10 13.23 3.17
CA HIS A 7 -40.74 12.01 2.48
C HIS A 7 -41.24 12.09 1.02
N LEU A 8 -40.75 11.18 0.17
CA LEU A 8 -41.41 10.56 -0.99
C LEU A 8 -41.44 11.26 -2.38
N ARG A 9 -40.68 10.61 -3.28
CA ARG A 9 -41.10 9.93 -4.55
C ARG A 9 -41.38 10.71 -5.85
N LEU A 10 -40.61 10.25 -6.85
CA LEU A 10 -40.97 9.81 -8.22
C LEU A 10 -41.45 10.84 -9.26
N LEU A 11 -40.71 10.93 -10.37
CA LEU A 11 -41.25 10.78 -11.73
C LEU A 11 -40.12 10.41 -12.72
N ARG A 12 -40.38 9.35 -13.49
CA ARG A 12 -39.60 8.88 -14.64
C ARG A 12 -40.00 9.65 -15.91
N TYR A 13 -39.10 9.58 -16.90
CA TYR A 13 -39.32 9.31 -18.33
C TYR A 13 -39.04 10.42 -19.37
N LEU A 14 -38.34 9.97 -20.44
CA LEU A 14 -38.16 10.49 -21.81
C LEU A 14 -37.10 11.59 -21.99
N SER A 15 -36.24 11.64 -23.01
CA SER A 15 -35.86 10.75 -24.12
C SER A 15 -34.59 11.33 -24.75
N ALA A 16 -33.83 10.48 -25.43
CA ALA A 16 -32.65 10.81 -26.24
C ALA A 16 -32.89 11.88 -27.31
N VAL A 17 -31.93 12.81 -27.47
CA VAL A 17 -31.68 13.56 -28.71
C VAL A 17 -30.16 13.76 -28.87
N GLN A 18 -29.58 13.10 -29.86
CA GLN A 18 -28.24 13.40 -30.41
C GLN A 18 -28.32 14.68 -31.25
N ILE A 19 -27.38 15.59 -31.06
CA ILE A 19 -27.15 16.74 -31.96
C ILE A 19 -25.73 16.60 -32.55
N PRO A 20 -25.56 16.69 -33.89
CA PRO A 20 -24.28 16.51 -34.56
C PRO A 20 -23.47 17.81 -34.60
N THR A 21 -22.16 17.72 -34.35
CA THR A 21 -21.22 18.84 -34.53
C THR A 21 -20.57 18.76 -35.91
N GLN A 22 -20.91 19.68 -36.81
CA GLN A 22 -20.15 19.96 -38.04
C GLN A 22 -18.99 20.94 -37.74
N PRO A 23 -17.83 20.84 -38.41
CA PRO A 23 -16.72 21.76 -38.24
C PRO A 23 -16.89 23.06 -39.05
N LEU A 24 -16.48 24.18 -38.47
CA LEU A 24 -16.46 25.52 -39.09
C LEU A 24 -15.28 25.68 -40.09
N PRO A 25 -15.40 26.56 -41.10
CA PRO A 25 -14.39 26.78 -42.14
C PRO A 25 -13.24 27.71 -41.67
N PRO A 26 -12.07 27.71 -42.35
CA PRO A 26 -10.88 28.44 -41.92
C PRO A 26 -10.99 29.94 -42.22
N ILE A 27 -10.51 30.76 -41.28
CA ILE A 27 -10.40 32.22 -41.42
C ILE A 27 -9.03 32.58 -42.02
N ALA A 28 -9.06 33.42 -43.06
CA ALA A 28 -7.91 33.92 -43.79
C ALA A 28 -7.17 35.06 -43.04
N VAL A 29 -5.84 35.08 -43.18
CA VAL A 29 -4.92 36.09 -42.64
C VAL A 29 -4.63 37.16 -43.70
N PRO A 30 -4.56 38.47 -43.37
CA PRO A 30 -3.99 39.49 -44.26
C PRO A 30 -2.52 39.83 -43.90
N PRO A 31 -1.74 40.38 -44.86
CA PRO A 31 -0.28 40.33 -44.83
C PRO A 31 0.42 41.61 -44.32
N ASN A 32 1.68 41.39 -43.92
CA ASN A 32 2.83 42.32 -43.88
C ASN A 32 2.86 43.49 -42.89
N SER A 33 3.89 43.46 -42.03
CA SER A 33 4.98 44.47 -42.13
C SER A 33 6.28 43.95 -41.51
N LEU A 34 7.36 44.14 -42.28
CA LEU A 34 8.74 43.74 -42.02
C LEU A 34 9.41 44.64 -40.98
N SER A 35 10.28 44.06 -40.15
CA SER A 35 11.48 44.73 -39.64
C SER A 35 12.60 43.71 -39.35
N VAL A 36 13.63 43.82 -40.18
CA VAL A 36 15.00 43.22 -40.20
C VAL A 36 15.68 43.38 -38.81
N ALA A 37 16.41 42.43 -38.20
CA ALA A 37 17.68 41.75 -38.53
C ALA A 37 18.06 40.75 -37.37
N PRO A 38 19.24 40.09 -37.32
CA PRO A 38 20.03 39.37 -38.33
C PRO A 38 20.18 37.87 -37.98
N THR A 39 20.76 37.14 -38.93
CA THR A 39 20.99 35.69 -39.01
C THR A 39 22.04 35.13 -38.02
N ALA A 40 21.61 34.09 -37.30
CA ALA A 40 22.24 32.81 -36.97
C ALA A 40 23.77 32.67 -36.83
N ALA A 41 24.20 32.25 -35.62
CA ALA A 41 25.17 31.18 -35.46
C ALA A 41 24.47 30.01 -34.76
N ALA A 42 24.32 28.89 -35.48
CA ALA A 42 23.63 27.70 -35.02
C ALA A 42 24.49 26.90 -34.02
N LEU A 43 24.05 26.83 -32.76
CA LEU A 43 24.44 25.75 -31.86
C LEU A 43 23.39 24.65 -31.99
N LYS A 44 23.79 23.50 -32.53
CA LYS A 44 22.96 22.31 -32.65
C LYS A 44 22.53 21.84 -31.25
N PRO A 45 21.26 21.46 -31.04
CA PRO A 45 20.84 20.84 -29.78
C PRO A 45 21.57 19.50 -29.62
N ILE A 46 22.27 19.35 -28.49
CA ILE A 46 22.87 18.08 -28.09
C ILE A 46 21.72 17.20 -27.59
N SER A 47 21.47 16.08 -28.28
CA SER A 47 20.52 15.07 -27.85
C SER A 47 20.88 14.53 -26.45
N CYS A 48 19.90 14.50 -25.55
CA CYS A 48 19.96 13.95 -24.18
C CYS A 48 20.49 12.51 -24.09
N SER A 49 20.58 11.78 -25.20
CA SER A 49 21.13 10.42 -25.23
C SER A 49 22.64 10.33 -24.90
N ARG A 50 23.39 11.44 -24.95
CA ARG A 50 24.85 11.43 -24.68
C ARG A 50 25.26 11.74 -23.24
N LEU A 51 24.38 12.26 -22.38
CA LEU A 51 24.71 12.53 -20.97
C LEU A 51 24.63 11.27 -20.09
N PHE A 52 23.79 10.28 -20.46
CA PHE A 52 23.67 9.01 -19.75
C PHE A 52 24.94 8.12 -19.84
N SER A 53 25.79 8.30 -20.86
CA SER A 53 26.98 7.46 -21.05
C SER A 53 28.19 7.88 -20.18
N LEU A 54 28.21 9.12 -19.66
CA LEU A 54 29.31 9.62 -18.85
C LEU A 54 29.15 9.36 -17.33
N TYR A 55 27.97 8.93 -16.88
CA TYR A 55 27.75 8.57 -15.47
C TYR A 55 28.06 7.09 -15.15
N HIS A 56 28.25 6.23 -16.16
CA HIS A 56 28.53 4.79 -15.97
C HIS A 56 29.95 4.32 -16.31
N LEU A 57 30.93 5.21 -16.51
CA LEU A 57 32.34 4.83 -16.53
C LEU A 57 33.12 5.34 -15.31
N ARG A 58 32.83 4.73 -14.15
CA ARG A 58 33.82 4.59 -13.07
C ARG A 58 33.80 3.15 -12.54
N ARG A 59 34.17 2.20 -13.40
CA ARG A 59 34.54 0.85 -12.96
C ARG A 59 35.84 0.96 -12.15
N ARG A 60 35.73 0.67 -10.85
CA ARG A 60 36.87 0.48 -9.94
C ARG A 60 37.77 -0.64 -10.47
N ARG A 61 39.09 -0.43 -10.44
CA ARG A 61 40.07 -1.50 -10.64
C ARG A 61 40.16 -2.32 -9.33
N PRO A 62 40.14 -3.66 -9.38
CA PRO A 62 40.36 -4.48 -8.19
C PRO A 62 41.86 -4.49 -7.88
N GLY A 63 42.28 -3.98 -6.71
CA GLY A 63 43.67 -4.19 -6.25
C GLY A 63 44.32 -3.18 -5.30
N GLU A 64 43.74 -2.01 -5.00
CA GLU A 64 44.40 -1.04 -4.10
C GLU A 64 43.92 -1.17 -2.65
N ARG A 65 44.81 -1.65 -1.78
CA ARG A 65 44.69 -1.52 -0.33
C ARG A 65 45.01 -0.08 0.06
N VAL A 66 44.11 0.56 0.80
CA VAL A 66 44.36 1.86 1.47
C VAL A 66 44.19 1.64 2.97
N PRO A 67 45.12 2.11 3.82
CA PRO A 67 45.22 1.69 5.21
C PRO A 67 44.07 2.24 6.06
N PHE A 68 43.53 1.33 6.88
CA PHE A 68 42.54 1.60 7.92
C PHE A 68 43.16 2.54 8.96
N CYS A 69 42.71 3.80 9.02
CA CYS A 69 42.99 4.70 10.13
C CYS A 69 41.68 4.96 10.86
N CYS A 70 41.43 4.18 11.91
CA CYS A 70 40.39 4.46 12.89
C CYS A 70 40.70 5.77 13.61
N ARG A 71 39.94 6.82 13.30
CA ARG A 71 39.60 7.84 14.29
C ARG A 71 38.09 7.83 14.46
N SER A 72 37.67 7.26 15.58
CA SER A 72 36.32 7.35 16.11
C SER A 72 35.99 8.81 16.42
N THR A 73 35.25 9.47 15.54
CA THR A 73 34.45 10.62 15.93
C THR A 73 33.10 10.08 16.36
N GLN A 74 32.86 10.10 17.67
CA GLN A 74 31.52 9.95 18.24
C GLN A 74 30.62 10.98 17.58
N THR A 75 29.69 10.55 16.74
CA THR A 75 28.60 11.40 16.25
C THR A 75 27.43 11.22 17.19
N ASN A 76 27.10 12.29 17.91
CA ASN A 76 25.86 12.46 18.67
C ASN A 76 24.66 11.93 17.88
N GLU A 77 24.06 10.85 18.35
CA GLU A 77 22.69 10.46 18.01
C GLU A 77 21.75 11.44 18.72
N GLY A 78 21.02 12.27 17.95
CA GLY A 78 19.98 13.15 18.51
C GLY A 78 19.71 14.47 17.79
N ALA A 79 20.44 14.84 16.74
CA ALA A 79 20.10 16.02 15.95
C ALA A 79 19.25 15.61 14.74
N ALA A 80 17.97 15.99 14.72
CA ALA A 80 17.10 15.88 13.54
C ALA A 80 17.83 16.50 12.33
N ARG A 81 17.92 15.79 11.21
CA ARG A 81 18.60 16.31 10.02
C ARG A 81 17.66 17.27 9.30
N ALA A 82 17.75 18.55 9.63
CA ALA A 82 17.02 19.59 8.91
C ALA A 82 17.20 19.45 7.39
N TYR A 83 16.14 19.70 6.65
CA TYR A 83 16.11 19.73 5.18
C TYR A 83 15.48 21.05 4.70
N LEU A 84 15.68 21.38 3.43
CA LEU A 84 15.01 22.53 2.80
C LEU A 84 13.82 22.01 2.01
N SER A 85 12.62 22.41 2.39
CA SER A 85 11.40 22.22 1.61
C SER A 85 11.22 23.42 0.69
N VAL A 86 11.23 23.16 -0.61
CA VAL A 86 11.18 24.18 -1.65
C VAL A 86 9.92 23.99 -2.48
N ARG A 87 9.01 24.95 -2.45
CA ARG A 87 7.80 24.94 -3.28
C ARG A 87 8.02 25.84 -4.47
N ILE A 88 7.88 25.32 -5.68
CA ILE A 88 8.14 26.02 -6.95
C ILE A 88 6.82 26.12 -7.71
N ARG A 89 6.42 27.34 -8.06
CA ARG A 89 5.25 27.61 -8.88
C ARG A 89 5.65 27.67 -10.35
N CYS A 90 5.08 26.80 -11.16
CA CYS A 90 5.31 26.78 -12.60
C CYS A 90 4.02 26.49 -13.36
N ARG A 91 4.08 26.62 -14.69
CA ARG A 91 2.97 26.20 -15.55
C ARG A 91 2.88 24.67 -15.60
N LYS A 92 1.67 24.13 -15.74
CA LYS A 92 1.43 22.69 -15.83
C LYS A 92 2.20 22.02 -16.97
N CYS A 93 2.30 22.69 -18.11
CA CYS A 93 3.02 22.16 -19.28
C CYS A 93 4.54 22.02 -19.07
N ASP A 94 5.12 22.72 -18.09
CA ASP A 94 6.54 22.68 -17.77
C ASP A 94 6.86 21.72 -16.61
N ALA A 95 5.84 21.24 -15.89
CA ALA A 95 5.99 20.61 -14.58
C ALA A 95 6.80 19.30 -14.61
N ASP A 96 6.51 18.42 -15.56
CA ASP A 96 7.18 17.13 -15.70
C ASP A 96 8.68 17.29 -15.97
N MET A 97 9.02 18.10 -16.99
CA MET A 97 10.42 18.33 -17.37
C MET A 97 11.19 19.08 -16.28
N LEU A 98 10.54 20.05 -15.61
CA LEU A 98 11.15 20.79 -14.52
C LEU A 98 11.40 19.88 -13.31
N SER A 99 10.46 19.01 -12.95
CA SER A 99 10.60 18.03 -11.86
C SER A 99 11.79 17.10 -12.09
N GLU A 100 11.90 16.49 -13.28
CA GLU A 100 13.04 15.62 -13.61
C GLU A 100 14.39 16.36 -13.57
N SER A 101 14.39 17.59 -14.09
CA SER A 101 15.57 18.43 -14.09
C SER A 101 16.00 18.80 -12.67
N LEU A 102 15.06 19.13 -11.79
CA LEU A 102 15.34 19.45 -10.38
C LEU A 102 16.04 18.30 -9.64
N LEU A 103 15.63 17.05 -9.89
CA LEU A 103 16.32 15.86 -9.36
C LEU A 103 17.77 15.76 -9.87
N CYS A 104 18.01 16.08 -11.14
CA CYS A 104 19.35 16.07 -11.73
C CYS A 104 20.27 17.15 -11.13
N PHE A 105 19.69 18.27 -10.68
CA PHE A 105 20.43 19.44 -10.21
C PHE A 105 20.38 19.65 -8.69
N GLY A 106 19.94 18.66 -7.92
CA GLY A 106 20.19 18.60 -6.48
C GLY A 106 19.00 18.28 -5.59
N ALA A 107 17.77 18.26 -6.12
CA ALA A 107 16.61 17.84 -5.36
C ALA A 107 16.72 16.34 -5.01
N SER A 108 16.45 16.00 -3.75
CA SER A 108 16.39 14.61 -3.27
C SER A 108 15.05 13.95 -3.58
N SER A 109 13.99 14.74 -3.73
CA SER A 109 12.66 14.30 -4.15
C SER A 109 11.91 15.47 -4.78
N THR A 110 10.88 15.14 -5.56
CA THR A 110 9.89 16.07 -6.10
C THR A 110 8.49 15.45 -5.99
N SER A 111 7.49 16.27 -5.68
CA SER A 111 6.06 15.93 -5.73
C SER A 111 5.29 17.09 -6.33
N MET A 112 4.07 16.85 -6.82
CA MET A 112 3.25 17.88 -7.47
C MET A 112 1.90 17.98 -6.79
N ASP A 113 1.49 19.21 -6.48
CA ASP A 113 0.24 19.51 -5.80
C ASP A 113 -0.55 20.57 -6.59
N GLU A 114 -1.85 20.33 -6.79
CA GLU A 114 -2.73 21.34 -7.39
C GLU A 114 -2.99 22.49 -6.40
N LEU A 115 -3.13 23.71 -6.92
CA LEU A 115 -3.46 24.89 -6.14
C LEU A 115 -4.92 24.80 -5.63
N SER A 116 -5.11 24.77 -4.30
CA SER A 116 -6.43 24.65 -3.67
C SER A 116 -7.34 25.87 -3.86
N ASP A 117 -6.78 27.04 -4.18
CA ASP A 117 -7.49 28.33 -4.12
C ASP A 117 -7.31 29.26 -5.34
N SER A 118 -6.81 28.81 -6.51
CA SER A 118 -6.57 29.73 -7.64
C SER A 118 -7.61 29.67 -8.75
N HIS A 119 -8.08 30.85 -9.16
CA HIS A 119 -8.78 31.10 -10.44
C HIS A 119 -7.91 30.87 -11.69
N ASP A 120 -6.65 30.47 -11.51
CA ASP A 120 -5.66 30.21 -12.57
C ASP A 120 -5.49 28.70 -12.75
N LEU A 121 -6.07 28.16 -13.83
CA LEU A 121 -6.13 26.71 -14.10
C LEU A 121 -4.83 26.13 -14.68
N ASP A 122 -3.84 26.98 -15.01
CA ASP A 122 -2.64 26.61 -15.78
C ASP A 122 -1.36 26.51 -14.92
N GLU A 123 -1.45 26.73 -13.61
CA GLU A 123 -0.30 26.66 -12.70
C GLU A 123 -0.39 25.45 -11.73
N ILE A 124 0.76 25.01 -11.23
CA ILE A 124 0.91 23.92 -10.28
C ILE A 124 2.08 24.18 -9.33
N TRP A 125 2.04 23.59 -8.13
CA TRP A 125 3.18 23.56 -7.23
C TRP A 125 3.99 22.28 -7.43
N ILE A 126 5.31 22.43 -7.60
CA ILE A 126 6.27 21.35 -7.39
C ILE A 126 6.87 21.53 -6.01
N THR A 127 6.69 20.55 -5.13
CA THR A 127 7.31 20.51 -3.80
C THR A 127 8.57 19.65 -3.86
N CYS A 128 9.72 20.20 -3.47
CA CYS A 128 11.02 19.55 -3.55
C CYS A 128 11.72 19.51 -2.20
N ILE A 129 12.52 18.48 -1.96
CA ILE A 129 13.40 18.40 -0.78
C ILE A 129 14.86 18.58 -1.21
N PHE A 130 15.58 19.48 -0.55
CA PHE A 130 17.03 19.70 -0.72
C PHE A 130 17.76 19.51 0.61
N ALA A 131 19.05 19.18 0.53
CA ALA A 131 19.91 19.18 1.72
C ALA A 131 20.18 20.62 2.18
N VAL A 132 20.26 20.87 3.49
CA VAL A 132 20.48 22.22 4.07
C VAL A 132 21.75 22.93 3.64
N ASN A 133 22.73 22.20 3.09
CA ASN A 133 23.97 22.76 2.58
C ASN A 133 23.95 23.05 1.07
N GLN A 134 22.83 22.80 0.38
CA GLN A 134 22.71 23.09 -1.05
C GLN A 134 22.24 24.51 -1.30
N ASP A 135 22.82 25.12 -2.33
CA ASP A 135 22.35 26.39 -2.87
C ASP A 135 21.15 26.14 -3.79
N VAL A 136 19.95 26.19 -3.20
CA VAL A 136 18.66 25.98 -3.89
C VAL A 136 18.51 26.90 -5.10
N HIS A 137 18.93 28.17 -5.01
CA HIS A 137 18.79 29.11 -6.12
C HIS A 137 19.62 28.66 -7.33
N THR A 138 20.87 28.26 -7.09
CA THR A 138 21.76 27.74 -8.13
C THR A 138 21.21 26.44 -8.73
N CYS A 139 20.70 25.52 -7.89
CA CYS A 139 20.07 24.28 -8.35
C CYS A 139 18.87 24.54 -9.27
N ILE A 140 17.95 25.42 -8.87
CA ILE A 140 16.78 25.78 -9.69
C ILE A 140 17.22 26.47 -10.99
N SER A 141 18.18 27.38 -10.93
CA SER A 141 18.69 28.09 -12.11
C SER A 141 19.30 27.15 -13.15
N HIS A 142 20.04 26.13 -12.71
CA HIS A 142 20.55 25.09 -13.61
C HIS A 142 19.43 24.22 -14.15
N ALA A 143 18.45 23.86 -13.32
CA ALA A 143 17.34 23.03 -13.72
C ALA A 143 16.43 23.70 -14.77
N THR A 144 16.17 25.00 -14.64
CA THR A 144 15.37 25.77 -15.60
C THR A 144 16.14 26.01 -16.90
N SER A 145 17.45 26.27 -16.81
CA SER A 145 18.31 26.47 -17.98
C SER A 145 18.45 25.21 -18.82
N SER A 146 18.52 24.02 -18.20
CA SER A 146 18.71 22.76 -18.93
C SER A 146 17.51 22.37 -19.81
N ILE A 147 16.30 22.77 -19.40
CA ILE A 147 15.05 22.53 -20.14
C ILE A 147 14.66 23.70 -21.05
N GLY A 148 15.44 24.79 -21.05
CA GLY A 148 15.18 25.98 -21.86
C GLY A 148 13.97 26.78 -21.39
N LEU A 149 13.70 26.80 -20.09
CA LEU A 149 12.56 27.54 -19.53
C LEU A 149 12.74 29.05 -19.77
N SER A 150 11.74 29.70 -20.37
CA SER A 150 11.83 31.11 -20.78
C SER A 150 11.58 32.12 -19.64
N TYR A 151 11.27 31.64 -18.44
CA TYR A 151 10.99 32.43 -17.26
C TYR A 151 11.63 31.80 -16.02
N GLY A 152 11.90 32.62 -15.00
CA GLY A 152 12.27 32.13 -13.68
C GLY A 152 11.00 31.80 -12.88
N PRO A 153 10.79 30.54 -12.44
CA PRO A 153 9.64 30.20 -11.63
C PRO A 153 9.78 30.82 -10.24
N ASN A 154 8.66 31.27 -9.66
CA ASN A 154 8.64 31.73 -8.28
C ASN A 154 8.78 30.54 -7.34
N TYR A 155 9.55 30.67 -6.27
CA TYR A 155 9.69 29.60 -5.30
C TYR A 155 9.81 30.11 -3.87
N GLU A 156 9.36 29.28 -2.94
CA GLU A 156 9.41 29.50 -1.50
C GLU A 156 10.32 28.45 -0.89
N VAL A 157 11.24 28.88 -0.02
CA VAL A 157 12.12 27.98 0.72
C VAL A 157 11.74 28.04 2.19
N SER A 158 11.51 26.87 2.77
CA SER A 158 11.29 26.70 4.21
C SER A 158 12.24 25.64 4.74
N VAL A 159 12.68 25.80 5.99
CA VAL A 159 13.45 24.75 6.67
C VAL A 159 12.42 23.76 7.23
N GLY A 160 12.43 22.55 6.70
CA GLY A 160 11.77 21.42 7.34
C GLY A 160 12.68 20.89 8.43
N GLU A 161 12.16 20.71 9.63
CA GLU A 161 12.77 19.75 10.54
C GLU A 161 12.53 18.37 9.96
N GLU A 162 13.45 17.42 10.18
CA GLU A 162 13.13 16.00 9.98
C GLU A 162 12.04 15.65 10.99
N CYS A 163 10.80 16.00 10.64
CA CYS A 163 9.63 15.49 11.29
C CYS A 163 9.77 13.99 11.13
N ASP A 164 9.81 13.31 12.25
CA ASP A 164 9.67 11.87 12.28
C ASP A 164 8.21 11.61 11.87
N TRP A 165 7.93 11.67 10.57
CA TRP A 165 6.61 11.45 9.97
C TRP A 165 6.06 10.11 10.46
N VAL A 166 6.96 9.16 10.73
CA VAL A 166 6.65 7.91 11.41
C VAL A 166 6.09 8.20 12.81
N LYS A 167 6.76 8.95 13.69
CA LYS A 167 6.17 9.36 14.99
C LYS A 167 4.86 10.13 14.87
N GLY A 168 4.75 11.08 13.94
CA GLY A 168 3.52 11.85 13.74
C GLY A 168 2.34 10.96 13.33
N VAL A 169 2.58 9.95 12.49
CA VAL A 169 1.61 8.92 12.13
C VAL A 169 1.40 7.92 13.28
N GLN A 170 2.42 7.57 14.05
CA GLN A 170 2.30 6.71 15.24
C GLN A 170 1.41 7.32 16.33
N GLU A 171 1.43 8.65 16.47
CA GLU A 171 0.60 9.39 17.43
C GLU A 171 -0.90 9.31 17.09
N THR A 172 -1.27 9.15 15.82
CA THR A 172 -2.68 9.01 15.41
C THR A 172 -3.24 7.61 15.68
N PHE A 173 -2.37 6.60 15.85
CA PHE A 173 -2.80 5.25 16.21
C PHE A 173 -3.09 5.14 17.72
N HIS A 174 -4.32 4.75 18.01
CA HIS A 174 -4.83 4.54 19.36
C HIS A 174 -5.27 3.08 19.52
N PRO A 175 -5.26 2.54 20.75
CA PRO A 175 -5.85 1.23 21.00
C PRO A 175 -7.31 1.20 20.56
N VAL A 176 -7.70 0.14 19.86
CA VAL A 176 -9.06 -0.03 19.34
C VAL A 176 -9.70 -1.27 19.93
N GLU A 177 -10.84 -1.07 20.60
CA GLU A 177 -11.70 -2.18 21.03
C GLU A 177 -12.50 -2.66 19.82
N VAL A 178 -12.28 -3.90 19.41
CA VAL A 178 -12.96 -4.49 18.26
C VAL A 178 -14.29 -5.14 18.68
N THR A 179 -14.27 -5.78 19.84
CA THR A 179 -15.44 -6.37 20.51
C THR A 179 -15.14 -6.43 22.00
N ALA A 180 -16.17 -6.60 22.83
CA ALA A 180 -16.04 -6.54 24.29
C ALA A 180 -14.89 -7.44 24.80
N GLY A 181 -13.86 -6.79 25.36
CA GLY A 181 -12.68 -7.47 25.91
C GLY A 181 -11.64 -7.93 24.89
N LEU A 182 -11.66 -7.41 23.66
CA LEU A 182 -10.63 -7.61 22.64
C LEU A 182 -10.12 -6.27 22.11
N TRP A 183 -8.84 -6.01 22.37
CA TRP A 183 -8.16 -4.78 21.98
C TRP A 183 -7.03 -5.04 20.99
N ILE A 184 -6.95 -4.20 19.96
CA ILE A 184 -5.78 -4.08 19.11
C ILE A 184 -4.98 -2.87 19.57
N VAL A 185 -3.72 -3.08 19.90
CA VAL A 185 -2.88 -2.12 20.62
C VAL A 185 -1.61 -1.87 19.81
N PRO A 186 -1.33 -0.63 19.37
CA PRO A 186 -0.06 -0.33 18.74
C PRO A 186 1.11 -0.62 19.69
N LYS A 187 2.22 -1.18 19.19
CA LYS A 187 3.36 -1.63 20.03
C LYS A 187 3.98 -0.55 20.93
N TRP A 188 3.71 0.72 20.65
CA TRP A 188 4.20 1.89 21.41
C TRP A 188 3.17 2.47 22.37
N ARG A 189 2.02 1.81 22.58
CA ARG A 189 0.96 2.24 23.49
C ARG A 189 0.69 1.19 24.55
N ASP A 190 0.24 1.65 25.71
CA ASP A 190 -0.30 0.78 26.75
C ASP A 190 -1.74 0.35 26.40
N PRO A 191 -2.14 -0.89 26.72
CA PRO A 191 -3.52 -1.32 26.56
C PRO A 191 -4.43 -0.59 27.56
N PRO A 192 -5.65 -0.18 27.16
CA PRO A 192 -6.60 0.46 28.08
C PRO A 192 -7.08 -0.47 29.20
N ASP A 193 -7.16 -1.78 28.93
CA ASP A 193 -7.49 -2.80 29.91
C ASP A 193 -6.48 -3.95 29.84
N MET A 194 -5.62 -4.04 30.86
CA MET A 194 -4.60 -5.09 30.98
C MET A 194 -5.20 -6.50 31.16
N GLN A 195 -6.45 -6.63 31.61
CA GLN A 195 -7.12 -7.91 31.83
C GLN A 195 -7.88 -8.40 30.59
N ALA A 196 -8.09 -7.53 29.62
CA ALA A 196 -8.69 -7.89 28.35
C ALA A 196 -7.72 -8.68 27.45
N THR A 197 -8.24 -9.28 26.37
CA THR A 197 -7.40 -9.85 25.32
C THR A 197 -6.76 -8.72 24.51
N ASN A 198 -5.49 -8.43 24.79
CA ASN A 198 -4.72 -7.42 24.08
C ASN A 198 -3.88 -8.05 22.97
N ILE A 199 -3.98 -7.52 21.75
CA ILE A 199 -3.16 -7.91 20.60
C ILE A 199 -2.27 -6.73 20.25
N PHE A 200 -0.96 -6.88 20.47
CA PHE A 200 0.02 -5.85 20.16
C PHE A 200 0.45 -5.97 18.69
N LEU A 201 0.42 -4.87 17.95
CA LEU A 201 0.85 -4.84 16.56
C LEU A 201 1.83 -3.70 16.30
N ASP A 202 2.78 -3.96 15.43
CA ASP A 202 3.46 -2.93 14.67
C ASP A 202 2.68 -2.72 13.36
N PRO A 203 1.89 -1.64 13.22
CA PRO A 203 1.09 -1.41 12.02
C PRO A 203 1.96 -1.19 10.77
N GLY A 204 3.27 -0.90 10.92
CA GLY A 204 4.29 -1.01 9.87
C GLY A 204 3.85 -0.66 8.44
N MET A 205 4.30 -1.46 7.48
CA MET A 205 3.90 -1.38 6.05
C MET A 205 2.88 -2.48 5.67
N ALA A 206 2.54 -3.38 6.58
CA ALA A 206 1.69 -4.53 6.29
C ALA A 206 0.21 -4.22 6.56
N PHE A 207 -0.68 -4.78 5.74
CA PHE A 207 -2.13 -4.61 5.91
C PHE A 207 -2.63 -5.34 7.18
N GLY A 208 -3.64 -4.78 7.84
CA GLY A 208 -4.28 -5.39 9.02
C GLY A 208 -3.94 -4.70 10.34
N THR A 209 -4.20 -3.41 10.46
CA THR A 209 -3.98 -2.62 11.69
C THR A 209 -5.07 -2.81 12.76
N GLY A 210 -6.15 -3.54 12.43
CA GLY A 210 -7.31 -3.75 13.32
C GLY A 210 -8.39 -2.68 13.23
N GLU A 211 -8.08 -1.48 12.73
CA GLU A 211 -9.04 -0.38 12.58
C GLU A 211 -10.00 -0.59 11.41
N HIS A 212 -9.52 -1.20 10.33
CA HIS A 212 -10.28 -1.36 9.09
C HIS A 212 -11.51 -2.27 9.29
N PRO A 213 -12.70 -1.90 8.77
CA PRO A 213 -13.95 -2.64 8.99
C PRO A 213 -13.87 -4.13 8.67
N THR A 214 -13.14 -4.50 7.61
CA THR A 214 -12.97 -5.92 7.23
C THR A 214 -12.25 -6.73 8.30
N THR A 215 -11.22 -6.16 8.93
CA THR A 215 -10.48 -6.82 10.01
C THR A 215 -11.36 -6.95 11.25
N LYS A 216 -12.14 -5.92 11.59
CA LYS A 216 -13.12 -5.97 12.70
C LYS A 216 -14.18 -7.06 12.46
N LEU A 217 -14.75 -7.12 11.25
CA LEU A 217 -15.73 -8.15 10.89
C LEU A 217 -15.14 -9.57 11.04
N CYS A 218 -13.91 -9.79 10.58
CA CYS A 218 -13.22 -11.07 10.74
C CYS A 218 -12.97 -11.43 12.22
N LEU A 219 -12.50 -10.49 13.03
CA LEU A 219 -12.27 -10.72 14.46
C LEU A 219 -13.57 -10.98 15.24
N MET A 220 -14.65 -10.27 14.89
CA MET A 220 -15.98 -10.50 15.44
C MET A 220 -16.54 -11.86 15.04
N LEU A 221 -16.31 -12.30 13.79
CA LEU A 221 -16.67 -13.64 13.33
C LEU A 221 -15.88 -14.70 14.10
N LEU A 222 -14.56 -14.55 14.18
CA LEU A 222 -13.66 -15.47 14.87
C LEU A 222 -14.06 -15.65 16.35
N ARG A 223 -14.40 -14.56 17.04
CA ARG A 223 -14.91 -14.59 18.41
C ARG A 223 -16.20 -15.40 18.58
N LYS A 224 -17.06 -15.47 17.55
CA LYS A 224 -18.29 -16.28 17.57
C LYS A 224 -18.02 -17.75 17.28
N LEU A 225 -16.97 -18.06 16.53
CA LEU A 225 -16.68 -19.40 16.04
C LEU A 225 -15.75 -20.20 16.94
N LEU A 226 -14.83 -19.54 17.64
CA LEU A 226 -13.87 -20.19 18.54
C LEU A 226 -14.51 -20.56 19.87
N HIS A 227 -14.43 -21.85 20.20
CA HIS A 227 -14.83 -22.43 21.48
C HIS A 227 -13.66 -23.07 22.23
N GLY A 228 -12.48 -23.16 21.59
CA GLY A 228 -11.25 -23.68 22.16
C GLY A 228 -10.80 -24.97 21.49
N GLY A 229 -9.53 -25.04 21.12
CA GLY A 229 -8.92 -26.23 20.54
C GLY A 229 -8.99 -26.34 19.01
N GLU A 230 -9.60 -25.37 18.32
CA GLU A 230 -9.72 -25.38 16.86
C GLU A 230 -8.37 -25.19 16.15
N GLN A 231 -8.25 -25.77 14.95
CA GLN A 231 -7.19 -25.49 14.00
C GLN A 231 -7.60 -24.34 13.07
N PHE A 232 -6.88 -23.22 13.12
CA PHE A 232 -7.21 -22.00 12.37
C PHE A 232 -6.25 -21.74 11.20
N LEU A 233 -6.79 -21.38 10.04
CA LEU A 233 -6.02 -20.88 8.88
C LEU A 233 -6.37 -19.43 8.58
N ASP A 234 -5.35 -18.58 8.53
CA ASP A 234 -5.40 -17.20 8.08
C ASP A 234 -4.84 -17.10 6.64
N TYR A 235 -5.74 -17.00 5.66
CA TYR A 235 -5.41 -17.00 4.23
C TYR A 235 -5.21 -15.57 3.73
N GLY A 236 -3.96 -15.18 3.50
CA GLY A 236 -3.57 -13.78 3.28
C GLY A 236 -3.37 -13.08 4.62
N THR A 237 -2.42 -13.57 5.42
CA THR A 237 -2.30 -13.23 6.84
C THR A 237 -1.87 -11.78 7.10
N GLY A 238 -1.21 -11.11 6.13
CA GLY A 238 -0.81 -9.71 6.29
C GLY A 238 0.03 -9.49 7.56
N SER A 239 -0.47 -8.65 8.47
CA SER A 239 0.13 -8.38 9.78
C SER A 239 0.12 -9.57 10.77
N GLY A 240 -0.58 -10.67 10.47
CA GLY A 240 -0.77 -11.81 11.37
C GLY A 240 -1.89 -11.63 12.39
N ILE A 241 -2.64 -10.52 12.34
CA ILE A 241 -3.61 -10.15 13.38
C ILE A 241 -4.67 -11.22 13.65
N LEU A 242 -5.21 -11.87 12.62
CA LEU A 242 -6.28 -12.87 12.79
C LEU A 242 -5.73 -14.16 13.41
N GLY A 243 -4.55 -14.61 12.99
CA GLY A 243 -3.91 -15.79 13.58
C GLY A 243 -3.51 -15.58 15.03
N ILE A 244 -2.96 -14.40 15.36
CA ILE A 244 -2.64 -14.01 16.74
C ILE A 244 -3.92 -14.00 17.58
N ALA A 245 -4.98 -13.37 17.06
CA ALA A 245 -6.28 -13.34 17.72
C ALA A 245 -6.82 -14.75 17.99
N ALA A 246 -6.73 -15.65 17.01
CA ALA A 246 -7.25 -17.00 17.14
C ALA A 246 -6.60 -17.75 18.31
N VAL A 247 -5.27 -17.72 18.40
CA VAL A 247 -4.55 -18.40 19.48
C VAL A 247 -4.85 -17.74 20.84
N LYS A 248 -4.90 -16.41 20.91
CA LYS A 248 -5.27 -15.71 22.17
C LYS A 248 -6.70 -15.98 22.60
N MET A 249 -7.60 -16.30 21.66
CA MET A 249 -8.99 -16.69 21.93
C MET A 249 -9.17 -18.19 22.20
N GLY A 250 -8.10 -18.99 22.17
CA GLY A 250 -8.13 -20.39 22.58
C GLY A 250 -8.00 -21.42 21.46
N ALA A 251 -7.75 -21.03 20.21
CA ALA A 251 -7.41 -21.98 19.15
C ALA A 251 -6.21 -22.85 19.57
N ALA A 252 -6.21 -24.13 19.19
CA ALA A 252 -5.09 -25.04 19.47
C ALA A 252 -3.82 -24.57 18.75
N SER A 253 -3.97 -24.19 17.49
CA SER A 253 -2.91 -23.62 16.66
C SER A 253 -3.48 -22.82 15.50
N SER A 254 -2.67 -21.89 15.00
CA SER A 254 -2.95 -21.10 13.81
C SER A 254 -1.84 -21.28 12.78
N ILE A 255 -2.21 -21.31 11.50
CA ILE A 255 -1.28 -21.14 10.38
C ILE A 255 -1.69 -19.89 9.61
N GLY A 256 -0.73 -19.01 9.33
CA GLY A 256 -0.88 -17.89 8.42
C GLY A 256 -0.13 -18.13 7.12
N ILE A 257 -0.73 -17.77 5.99
CA ILE A 257 -0.05 -17.80 4.69
C ILE A 257 -0.17 -16.47 3.98
N ASP A 258 0.87 -16.06 3.28
CA ASP A 258 0.84 -14.88 2.42
C ASP A 258 1.73 -15.07 1.20
N ILE A 259 1.43 -14.36 0.11
CA ILE A 259 2.27 -14.31 -1.09
C ILE A 259 3.39 -13.27 -0.97
N ASP A 260 3.23 -12.29 -0.07
CA ASP A 260 4.20 -11.22 0.12
C ASP A 260 5.21 -11.58 1.23
N PRO A 261 6.52 -11.66 0.92
CA PRO A 261 7.55 -11.89 1.95
C PRO A 261 7.59 -10.79 3.03
N GLN A 262 7.16 -9.57 2.71
CA GLN A 262 7.08 -8.48 3.69
C GLN A 262 5.95 -8.72 4.70
N ALA A 263 4.78 -9.20 4.25
CA ALA A 263 3.68 -9.61 5.12
C ALA A 263 4.11 -10.74 6.07
N VAL A 264 4.75 -11.79 5.54
CA VAL A 264 5.28 -12.91 6.36
C VAL A 264 6.26 -12.42 7.43
N THR A 265 7.14 -11.48 7.06
CA THR A 265 8.09 -10.87 8.01
C THR A 265 7.37 -10.08 9.10
N SER A 266 6.38 -9.27 8.72
CA SER A 266 5.56 -8.48 9.65
C SER A 266 4.77 -9.38 10.62
N ALA A 267 4.12 -10.43 10.12
CA ALA A 267 3.39 -11.37 10.95
C ALA A 267 4.30 -12.04 12.00
N ARG A 268 5.50 -12.47 11.62
CA ARG A 268 6.47 -13.06 12.57
C ARG A 268 6.92 -12.07 13.64
N GLN A 269 7.12 -10.81 13.29
CA GLN A 269 7.44 -9.76 14.26
C GLN A 269 6.26 -9.53 15.23
N ASN A 270 5.04 -9.46 14.71
CA ASN A 270 3.84 -9.27 15.54
C ASN A 270 3.55 -10.47 16.44
N ILE A 271 3.83 -11.70 16.01
CA ILE A 271 3.76 -12.88 16.87
C ILE A 271 4.71 -12.72 18.08
N ALA A 272 5.95 -12.30 17.82
CA ALA A 272 6.94 -12.08 18.87
C ALA A 272 6.54 -10.96 19.86
N LEU A 273 5.83 -9.92 19.39
CA LEU A 273 5.30 -8.85 20.25
C LEU A 273 4.19 -9.31 21.21
N ASN A 274 3.61 -10.49 21.00
CA ASN A 274 2.45 -10.96 21.76
C ASN A 274 2.79 -12.06 22.78
N ASP A 275 4.09 -12.29 23.05
CA ASP A 275 4.61 -13.32 23.96
C ASP A 275 4.00 -14.72 23.71
N MET A 276 3.74 -15.02 22.43
CA MET A 276 3.17 -16.28 22.02
C MET A 276 4.26 -17.33 21.79
N ASP A 277 3.97 -18.57 22.19
CA ASP A 277 4.76 -19.72 21.79
C ASP A 277 4.73 -19.83 20.27
N SER A 278 5.89 -19.68 19.63
CA SER A 278 6.04 -19.72 18.17
C SER A 278 5.59 -21.05 17.56
N SER A 279 5.48 -22.12 18.36
CA SER A 279 4.91 -23.39 17.90
C SER A 279 3.39 -23.37 17.73
N LYS A 280 2.68 -22.43 18.37
CA LYS A 280 1.22 -22.29 18.26
C LYS A 280 0.78 -21.49 17.05
N MET A 281 1.65 -20.65 16.49
CA MET A 281 1.35 -19.92 15.26
C MET A 281 2.52 -19.96 14.30
N LEU A 282 2.32 -20.62 13.16
CA LEU A 282 3.30 -20.71 12.08
C LEU A 282 2.89 -19.80 10.93
N VAL A 283 3.88 -19.21 10.25
CA VAL A 283 3.63 -18.33 9.10
C VAL A 283 4.51 -18.73 7.93
N TYR A 284 3.88 -18.89 6.76
CA TYR A 284 4.52 -19.40 5.56
C TYR A 284 4.34 -18.47 4.36
N LEU A 285 5.40 -18.34 3.57
CA LEU A 285 5.37 -17.67 2.27
C LEU A 285 4.87 -18.66 1.21
N VAL A 286 3.84 -18.29 0.45
CA VAL A 286 3.32 -19.09 -0.66
C VAL A 286 3.64 -18.42 -2.00
N PRO A 287 3.99 -19.18 -3.06
CA PRO A 287 4.29 -18.60 -4.36
C PRO A 287 3.02 -18.01 -5.00
N SER A 288 3.15 -16.84 -5.63
CA SER A 288 2.09 -16.29 -6.47
C SER A 288 1.94 -17.13 -7.74
N LYS A 289 0.69 -17.40 -8.18
CA LYS A 289 0.42 -18.14 -9.43
C LYS A 289 1.01 -17.47 -10.68
N THR A 290 1.38 -16.18 -10.60
CA THR A 290 2.01 -15.43 -11.69
C THR A 290 3.50 -15.75 -11.90
N ASP A 291 4.15 -16.49 -10.99
CA ASP A 291 5.57 -16.82 -11.08
C ASP A 291 5.87 -18.16 -11.78
N SER A 292 4.94 -18.70 -12.56
CA SER A 292 5.23 -19.85 -13.45
C SER A 292 6.21 -19.49 -14.59
N SER A 293 6.69 -18.25 -14.67
CA SER A 293 7.74 -17.80 -15.60
C SER A 293 9.02 -17.29 -14.90
N ARG A 294 9.11 -17.37 -13.57
CA ARG A 294 10.31 -17.00 -12.79
C ARG A 294 10.79 -18.15 -11.92
N ALA A 295 11.28 -19.20 -12.59
CA ALA A 295 12.19 -20.18 -11.98
C ALA A 295 13.52 -19.53 -11.48
N ASP A 296 13.74 -18.24 -11.75
CA ASP A 296 15.00 -17.54 -11.44
C ASP A 296 14.98 -16.70 -10.15
N ALA A 297 13.81 -16.50 -9.52
CA ALA A 297 13.71 -15.90 -8.18
C ALA A 297 14.01 -16.92 -7.05
N GLU A 298 14.45 -18.13 -7.44
CA GLU A 298 14.84 -19.24 -6.57
C GLU A 298 16.25 -19.06 -5.95
N THR A 299 16.89 -17.89 -6.03
CA THR A 299 18.31 -17.77 -5.68
C THR A 299 18.62 -17.18 -4.28
N ASN A 300 17.64 -16.64 -3.55
CA ASN A 300 17.90 -15.92 -2.28
C ASN A 300 17.31 -16.55 -0.99
N MET A 301 16.80 -17.79 -1.03
CA MET A 301 16.49 -18.57 0.18
C MET A 301 17.15 -19.94 0.09
N ASP A 302 17.50 -20.51 1.25
CA ASP A 302 18.15 -21.80 1.37
C ASP A 302 17.32 -22.90 0.66
N PRO A 303 17.89 -23.64 -0.31
CA PRO A 303 17.17 -24.63 -1.11
C PRO A 303 16.53 -25.78 -0.31
N GLU A 304 16.97 -26.05 0.92
CA GLU A 304 16.43 -27.15 1.73
C GLU A 304 15.09 -26.81 2.41
N GLU A 305 14.80 -25.54 2.71
CA GLU A 305 13.55 -25.15 3.41
C GLU A 305 12.33 -25.09 2.47
N ARG A 306 12.52 -24.81 1.18
CA ARG A 306 11.45 -24.58 0.20
C ARG A 306 10.65 -25.83 -0.21
N PRO A 307 11.25 -27.01 -0.45
CA PRO A 307 10.51 -28.22 -0.77
C PRO A 307 9.65 -28.70 0.41
N LEU A 308 10.14 -28.52 1.64
CA LEU A 308 9.44 -28.87 2.87
C LEU A 308 8.19 -28.01 3.06
N LEU A 309 8.32 -26.70 2.85
CA LEU A 309 7.22 -25.73 2.99
C LEU A 309 6.01 -26.04 2.08
N ASN A 310 6.27 -26.26 0.79
CA ASN A 310 5.23 -26.58 -0.18
C ASN A 310 4.60 -27.95 0.07
N LEU A 311 5.37 -28.90 0.61
CA LEU A 311 4.88 -30.23 0.96
C LEU A 311 4.01 -30.17 2.23
N GLU A 312 4.41 -29.40 3.24
CA GLU A 312 3.66 -29.18 4.46
C GLU A 312 2.30 -28.52 4.18
N LEU A 313 2.27 -27.46 3.36
CA LEU A 313 1.03 -26.78 2.97
C LEU A 313 0.10 -27.69 2.15
N LYS A 314 0.62 -28.44 1.17
CA LYS A 314 -0.18 -29.43 0.44
C LYS A 314 -0.72 -30.50 1.37
N SER A 315 0.08 -30.93 2.35
CA SER A 315 -0.36 -31.88 3.37
C SER A 315 -1.39 -31.29 4.33
N ALA A 316 -1.49 -29.96 4.43
CA ALA A 316 -2.40 -29.26 5.33
C ALA A 316 -3.85 -29.17 4.78
N LYS A 317 -4.11 -29.67 3.57
CA LYS A 317 -5.47 -29.74 3.03
C LYS A 317 -6.36 -30.62 3.91
N GLY A 318 -7.60 -30.17 4.12
CA GLY A 318 -8.57 -30.85 4.96
C GLY A 318 -8.23 -30.90 6.46
N LYS A 319 -7.39 -29.99 6.99
CA LYS A 319 -6.95 -30.01 8.39
C LYS A 319 -7.51 -28.90 9.28
N PHE A 320 -8.12 -27.86 8.71
CA PHE A 320 -8.55 -26.70 9.50
C PHE A 320 -10.05 -26.74 9.83
N ASP A 321 -10.38 -26.32 11.05
CA ASP A 321 -11.75 -26.20 11.56
C ASP A 321 -12.36 -24.84 11.19
N ILE A 322 -11.51 -23.81 11.14
CA ILE A 322 -11.89 -22.44 10.78
C ILE A 322 -10.87 -21.88 9.80
N ILE A 323 -11.34 -21.27 8.72
CA ILE A 323 -10.53 -20.56 7.73
C ILE A 323 -11.10 -19.17 7.56
N ILE A 324 -10.25 -18.15 7.64
CA ILE A 324 -10.64 -16.80 7.26
C ILE A 324 -9.70 -16.29 6.18
N ALA A 325 -10.27 -15.70 5.12
CA ALA A 325 -9.55 -15.01 4.07
C ALA A 325 -10.02 -13.55 4.01
N ASN A 326 -9.18 -12.62 4.47
CA ASN A 326 -9.43 -11.18 4.41
C ASN A 326 -8.60 -10.54 3.29
N ILE A 327 -8.99 -10.83 2.04
CA ILE A 327 -8.25 -10.45 0.83
C ILE A 327 -9.22 -9.88 -0.23
N LEU A 328 -8.67 -9.33 -1.31
CA LEU A 328 -9.48 -8.68 -2.34
C LEU A 328 -10.41 -9.65 -3.09
N LEU A 329 -11.49 -9.10 -3.66
CA LEU A 329 -12.52 -9.81 -4.41
C LEU A 329 -11.96 -10.79 -5.46
N ASN A 330 -11.10 -10.33 -6.37
CA ASN A 330 -10.65 -11.17 -7.49
C ASN A 330 -9.87 -12.41 -7.02
N PRO A 331 -8.87 -12.30 -6.12
CA PRO A 331 -8.27 -13.47 -5.47
C PRO A 331 -9.28 -14.41 -4.81
N LEU A 332 -10.30 -13.90 -4.11
CA LEU A 332 -11.33 -14.75 -3.49
C LEU A 332 -12.09 -15.57 -4.53
N LEU A 333 -12.35 -15.02 -5.72
CA LEU A 333 -13.04 -15.75 -6.80
C LEU A 333 -12.12 -16.79 -7.45
N GLU A 334 -10.88 -16.41 -7.78
CA GLU A 334 -9.91 -17.26 -8.47
C GLU A 334 -9.40 -18.41 -7.59
N LEU A 335 -9.34 -18.19 -6.27
CA LEU A 335 -8.78 -19.14 -5.31
C LEU A 335 -9.85 -19.89 -4.50
N ALA A 336 -11.14 -19.71 -4.82
CA ALA A 336 -12.25 -20.29 -4.06
C ALA A 336 -12.08 -21.79 -3.77
N LYS A 337 -11.78 -22.57 -4.81
CA LYS A 337 -11.52 -24.01 -4.66
C LYS A 337 -10.34 -24.31 -3.73
N ASP A 338 -9.26 -23.54 -3.84
CA ASP A 338 -8.05 -23.76 -3.05
C ASP A 338 -8.26 -23.39 -1.57
N ILE A 339 -8.83 -22.21 -1.29
CA ILE A 339 -9.18 -21.75 0.06
C ILE A 339 -10.02 -22.81 0.79
N VAL A 340 -11.10 -23.27 0.16
CA VAL A 340 -12.01 -24.25 0.78
C VAL A 340 -11.35 -25.62 0.95
N SER A 341 -10.37 -25.98 0.12
CA SER A 341 -9.70 -27.29 0.19
C SER A 341 -8.88 -27.50 1.47
N TYR A 342 -8.54 -26.43 2.19
CA TYR A 342 -7.85 -26.51 3.48
C TYR A 342 -8.78 -26.93 4.63
N GLY A 343 -10.09 -26.71 4.49
CA GLY A 343 -11.06 -26.96 5.56
C GLY A 343 -11.42 -28.44 5.65
N LYS A 344 -11.63 -28.95 6.88
CA LYS A 344 -12.30 -30.22 7.12
C LYS A 344 -13.75 -30.20 6.60
N PRO A 345 -14.41 -31.35 6.36
CA PRO A 345 -15.87 -31.40 6.22
C PRO A 345 -16.54 -30.65 7.39
N GLY A 346 -17.43 -29.70 7.08
CA GLY A 346 -18.09 -28.87 8.11
C GLY A 346 -17.26 -27.71 8.67
N ALA A 347 -16.07 -27.42 8.12
CA ALA A 347 -15.26 -26.28 8.57
C ALA A 347 -15.94 -24.92 8.32
N ASN A 348 -15.76 -23.97 9.22
CA ASN A 348 -16.27 -22.60 9.05
C ASN A 348 -15.34 -21.80 8.14
N ILE A 349 -15.90 -21.16 7.11
CA ILE A 349 -15.15 -20.37 6.12
C ILE A 349 -15.67 -18.93 6.16
N GLY A 350 -14.79 -18.00 6.51
CA GLY A 350 -15.04 -16.56 6.49
C GLY A 350 -14.28 -15.87 5.35
N LEU A 351 -14.96 -15.01 4.60
CA LEU A 351 -14.40 -14.25 3.48
C LEU A 351 -14.70 -12.77 3.70
N SER A 352 -13.67 -11.93 3.79
CA SER A 352 -13.81 -10.47 3.87
C SER A 352 -12.81 -9.78 2.95
N GLY A 353 -12.64 -8.46 3.05
CA GLY A 353 -11.89 -7.68 2.07
C GLY A 353 -12.73 -7.25 0.86
N ILE A 354 -14.06 -7.32 0.99
CA ILE A 354 -15.04 -7.05 -0.07
C ILE A 354 -16.00 -5.93 0.32
N LEU A 355 -16.46 -5.19 -0.67
CA LEU A 355 -17.52 -4.20 -0.50
C LEU A 355 -18.90 -4.88 -0.38
N SER A 356 -19.84 -4.23 0.28
CA SER A 356 -21.21 -4.76 0.48
C SER A 356 -21.91 -5.01 -0.86
N GLU A 357 -21.67 -4.16 -1.85
CA GLU A 357 -22.18 -4.35 -3.23
C GLU A 357 -21.58 -5.55 -3.97
N GLN A 358 -20.42 -6.06 -3.52
CA GLN A 358 -19.73 -7.22 -4.13
C GLN A 358 -20.17 -8.56 -3.52
N VAL A 359 -20.99 -8.55 -2.46
CA VAL A 359 -21.41 -9.75 -1.73
C VAL A 359 -22.08 -10.78 -2.64
N GLN A 360 -22.93 -10.34 -3.55
CA GLN A 360 -23.68 -11.25 -4.42
C GLN A 360 -22.74 -12.08 -5.32
N GLN A 361 -21.70 -11.46 -5.86
CA GLN A 361 -20.71 -12.13 -6.72
C GLN A 361 -19.89 -13.18 -5.96
N ILE A 362 -19.48 -12.89 -4.73
CA ILE A 362 -18.82 -13.86 -3.86
C ILE A 362 -19.77 -15.01 -3.53
N LYS A 363 -21.02 -14.68 -3.14
CA LYS A 363 -22.01 -15.67 -2.75
C LYS A 363 -22.29 -16.67 -3.87
N GLU A 364 -22.48 -16.21 -5.10
CA GLU A 364 -22.69 -17.07 -6.28
C GLU A 364 -21.52 -18.04 -6.50
N THR A 365 -20.28 -17.56 -6.33
CA THR A 365 -19.07 -18.38 -6.48
C THR A 365 -18.94 -19.43 -5.39
N TYR A 366 -19.25 -19.07 -4.14
CA TYR A 366 -19.04 -19.93 -2.98
C TYR A 366 -20.24 -20.82 -2.64
N LEU A 367 -21.43 -20.60 -3.22
CA LEU A 367 -22.62 -21.42 -2.98
C LEU A 367 -22.42 -22.90 -3.36
N GLN A 368 -21.53 -23.17 -4.31
CA GLN A 368 -21.18 -24.55 -4.67
C GLN A 368 -20.31 -25.24 -3.60
N TYR A 369 -19.61 -24.47 -2.77
CA TYR A 369 -18.64 -24.94 -1.78
C TYR A 369 -19.09 -24.82 -0.32
N LEU A 370 -20.05 -23.94 -0.04
CA LEU A 370 -20.50 -23.63 1.32
C LEU A 370 -22.02 -23.81 1.45
N ASP A 371 -22.44 -24.33 2.60
CA ASP A 371 -23.80 -24.31 3.12
C ASP A 371 -23.95 -23.20 4.17
N ASP A 372 -25.17 -22.91 4.61
CA ASP A 372 -25.49 -21.96 5.69
C ASP A 372 -24.83 -20.57 5.57
N ILE A 373 -24.82 -20.04 4.35
CA ILE A 373 -24.19 -18.75 4.06
C ILE A 373 -24.93 -17.60 4.75
N SER A 374 -24.17 -16.81 5.51
CA SER A 374 -24.58 -15.58 6.20
C SER A 374 -23.62 -14.43 5.87
N VAL A 375 -24.07 -13.20 6.05
CA VAL A 375 -23.28 -12.00 5.72
C VAL A 375 -23.40 -11.00 6.88
N SER A 376 -22.28 -10.40 7.25
CA SER A 376 -22.20 -9.27 8.17
C SER A 376 -21.59 -8.06 7.44
N GLU A 377 -22.12 -6.87 7.69
CA GLU A 377 -21.68 -5.63 7.03
C GLU A 377 -21.28 -4.57 8.06
N MET A 378 -20.28 -3.77 7.73
CA MET A 378 -19.79 -2.65 8.54
C MET A 378 -19.18 -1.59 7.62
N GLU A 379 -19.69 -0.36 7.70
CA GLU A 379 -19.11 0.81 6.99
C GLU A 379 -18.89 0.58 5.49
N GLY A 380 -19.85 -0.08 4.82
CA GLY A 380 -19.78 -0.37 3.39
C GLY A 380 -18.95 -1.61 3.03
N TRP A 381 -18.26 -2.23 3.97
CA TRP A 381 -17.55 -3.51 3.81
C TRP A 381 -18.38 -4.69 4.32
N ALA A 382 -18.07 -5.88 3.81
CA ALA A 382 -18.76 -7.10 4.18
C ALA A 382 -17.82 -8.25 4.55
N CYS A 383 -18.36 -9.18 5.34
CA CYS A 383 -17.78 -10.49 5.61
C CYS A 383 -18.86 -11.56 5.38
N LEU A 384 -18.60 -12.46 4.45
CA LEU A 384 -19.42 -13.63 4.18
C LEU A 384 -18.89 -14.80 5.01
N HIS A 385 -19.78 -15.51 5.67
CA HIS A 385 -19.48 -16.71 6.44
C HIS A 385 -20.33 -17.88 5.94
N GLY A 386 -19.76 -19.06 5.81
CA GLY A 386 -20.51 -20.29 5.52
C GLY A 386 -19.77 -21.54 5.99
N ILE A 387 -20.45 -22.68 5.92
CA ILE A 387 -19.93 -23.97 6.38
C ILE A 387 -19.50 -24.78 5.16
N ARG A 388 -18.27 -25.28 5.13
CA ARG A 388 -17.77 -26.15 4.06
C ARG A 388 -18.62 -27.41 3.97
N LYS A 389 -19.21 -27.68 2.79
CA LYS A 389 -20.07 -28.86 2.60
C LYS A 389 -19.31 -30.16 2.86
N GLU A 390 -20.00 -31.16 3.41
CA GLU A 390 -19.38 -32.42 3.83
C GLU A 390 -18.89 -33.29 2.66
N ASN A 391 -19.64 -33.32 1.56
CA ASN A 391 -19.41 -34.24 0.43
C ASN A 391 -18.60 -33.61 -0.72
N LEU A 392 -17.80 -32.59 -0.44
CA LEU A 392 -16.98 -31.91 -1.45
C LEU A 392 -15.69 -32.68 -1.75
N THR A 393 -15.60 -33.22 -2.96
CA THR A 393 -14.34 -33.74 -3.51
C THR A 393 -13.57 -32.58 -4.17
N LEU A 394 -12.55 -32.06 -3.49
CA LEU A 394 -11.75 -30.90 -3.93
C LEU A 394 -10.36 -31.30 -4.42
#